data_AF-A0AAJ0CV64-F1
#
_entry.id   AF-A0AAJ0CV64-F1
#
_cell.length_a   1.000
_cell.length_b   1.000
_cell.length_c   1.000
_cell.angle_alpha   90.00
_cell.angle_beta   90.00
_cell.angle_gamma   90.00
#
_symmetry.space_group_name_H-M   'P 1'
#
loop_
_entity.id
_entity.type
_entity.pdbx_description
1 polymer ?
#
loop_
_entity_poly.entity_id
_entity_poly.type
_entity_poly.pdbx_seq_one_letter_code
_entity_poly.pdbx_strand_id
1 'polypeptide(L)'
;MSTSNDPANITAAKAALALLRISPVAISSASLMFSWAQDLFFSAFIHPNLAQVPNNPAGKLMPHYMPTIWTRGTPAILISYPGVFALAMANGYGAAKCSSLLAARLYLAGGLFSISHFYYGLRSKALTSAIGDPSDPGAKNENSIKAWLAMNFKRSLLVNVPAWLCLVAATVVAVLEGI
;
A
#
# COMPACT_ATOMS: atom_id res chain seq x y z
N MET A 1 28.47 6.77 -35.85
CA MET A 1 27.73 8.02 -35.57
C MET A 1 26.97 7.80 -34.27
N SER A 2 27.40 8.42 -33.17
CA SER A 2 26.82 8.18 -31.84
C SER A 2 25.51 8.95 -31.69
N THR A 3 24.39 8.23 -31.61
CA THR A 3 23.05 8.79 -31.33
C THR A 3 22.87 9.22 -29.86
N SER A 4 23.92 9.08 -29.04
CA SER A 4 23.89 9.35 -27.59
C SER A 4 23.75 10.83 -27.21
N ASN A 5 24.03 11.75 -28.14
CA ASN A 5 24.07 13.19 -27.86
C ASN A 5 22.90 13.97 -28.51
N ASP A 6 21.90 13.28 -29.04
CA ASP A 6 20.69 13.93 -29.54
C ASP A 6 19.92 14.58 -28.36
N PRO A 7 19.63 15.91 -28.40
CA PRO A 7 18.87 16.60 -27.37
C PRO A 7 17.52 15.93 -27.03
N ALA A 8 16.87 15.31 -28.02
CA ALA A 8 15.62 14.59 -27.82
C ALA A 8 15.82 13.33 -26.94
N ASN A 9 16.90 12.58 -27.18
CA ASN A 9 17.24 11.39 -26.40
C ASN A 9 17.62 11.73 -24.95
N ILE A 10 18.34 12.84 -24.75
CA ILE A 10 18.68 13.34 -23.40
C ILE A 10 17.41 13.72 -22.62
N THR A 11 16.46 14.38 -23.28
CA THR A 11 15.20 14.79 -22.67
C THR A 11 14.34 13.58 -22.29
N ALA A 12 14.23 12.60 -23.19
CA ALA A 12 13.51 11.36 -22.94
C ALA A 12 14.12 10.55 -21.77
N ALA A 13 15.44 10.45 -21.71
CA ALA A 13 16.14 9.77 -20.62
C ALA A 13 15.90 10.44 -19.26
N LYS A 14 15.94 11.78 -19.21
CA LYS A 14 15.62 12.55 -17.99
C LYS A 14 14.17 12.34 -17.55
N ALA A 15 13.22 12.36 -18.50
CA ALA A 15 11.81 12.12 -18.21
C ALA A 15 11.57 10.70 -17.67
N ALA A 16 12.16 9.68 -18.30
CA ALA A 16 12.06 8.30 -17.83
C ALA A 16 12.61 8.13 -16.42
N LEU A 17 13.72 8.81 -16.12
CA LEU A 17 14.34 8.77 -14.81
C LEU A 17 13.51 9.49 -13.74
N ALA A 18 12.91 10.64 -14.08
CA ALA A 18 11.97 11.34 -13.19
C ALA A 18 10.74 10.48 -12.89
N LEU A 19 10.17 9.80 -13.91
CA LEU A 19 9.07 8.87 -13.73
C LEU A 19 9.46 7.71 -12.81
N LEU A 20 10.64 7.12 -12.99
CA LEU A 20 11.15 6.05 -12.13
C LEU A 20 11.27 6.48 -10.67
N ARG A 21 11.67 7.73 -10.41
CA ARG A 21 11.85 8.30 -9.05
C ARG A 21 10.53 8.64 -8.37
N ILE A 22 9.56 9.16 -9.11
CA ILE A 22 8.26 9.56 -8.56
C ILE A 22 7.31 8.36 -8.40
N SER A 23 7.44 7.32 -9.24
CA SER A 23 6.53 6.16 -9.24
C SER A 23 6.38 5.47 -7.88
N PRO A 24 7.45 5.22 -7.09
CA PRO A 24 7.33 4.67 -5.74
C PRO A 24 6.41 5.49 -4.84
N VAL A 25 6.53 6.83 -4.86
CA VAL A 25 5.70 7.74 -4.05
C VAL A 25 4.25 7.69 -4.51
N ALA A 26 4.00 7.75 -5.82
CA ALA A 26 2.66 7.71 -6.37
C ALA A 26 1.91 6.42 -5.98
N ILE A 27 2.56 5.27 -6.19
CA ILE A 27 1.97 3.97 -5.86
C ILE A 27 1.83 3.81 -4.35
N SER A 28 2.84 4.19 -3.55
CA SER A 28 2.77 4.12 -2.09
C SER A 28 1.67 5.01 -1.51
N SER A 29 1.45 6.20 -2.07
CA SER A 29 0.35 7.09 -1.70
C SER A 29 -1.01 6.46 -1.99
N ALA A 30 -1.17 5.84 -3.16
CA ALA A 30 -2.39 5.12 -3.52
C ALA A 30 -2.64 3.92 -2.59
N SER A 31 -1.61 3.14 -2.25
CA SER A 31 -1.71 2.03 -1.29
C SER A 31 -2.05 2.50 0.12
N LEU A 32 -1.49 3.63 0.58
CA LEU A 32 -1.81 4.21 1.88
C LEU A 32 -3.25 4.72 1.94
N MET A 33 -3.70 5.42 0.88
CA MET A 33 -5.10 5.84 0.74
C MET A 33 -6.05 4.65 0.73
N PHE A 34 -5.71 3.58 0.01
CA PHE A 34 -6.49 2.35 0.01
C PHE A 34 -6.59 1.73 1.41
N SER A 35 -5.47 1.68 2.15
CA SER A 35 -5.42 1.19 3.52
C SER A 35 -6.32 2.00 4.46
N TRP A 36 -6.32 3.34 4.32
CA TRP A 36 -7.15 4.23 5.11
C TRP A 36 -8.64 4.12 4.74
N ALA A 37 -8.95 4.02 3.44
CA ALA A 37 -10.32 3.82 2.98
C ALA A 37 -10.92 2.50 3.51
N GLN A 38 -10.11 1.45 3.63
CA GLN A 38 -10.54 0.20 4.24
C GLN A 38 -10.90 0.37 5.72
N ASP A 39 -10.11 1.12 6.50
CA ASP A 39 -10.47 1.43 7.89
C ASP A 39 -11.80 2.19 7.98
N LEU A 40 -11.99 3.19 7.12
CA LEU A 40 -13.23 3.97 7.06
C LEU A 40 -14.44 3.08 6.72
N PHE A 41 -14.35 2.28 5.66
CA PHE A 41 -15.48 1.47 5.21
C PHE A 41 -15.78 0.32 6.18
N PHE A 42 -14.76 -0.33 6.74
CA PHE A 42 -15.00 -1.48 7.62
C PHE A 42 -15.42 -1.06 9.02
N SER A 43 -14.96 0.10 9.52
CA SER A 43 -15.44 0.64 10.79
C SER A 43 -16.93 0.99 10.76
N ALA A 44 -17.49 1.36 9.60
CA ALA A 44 -18.92 1.61 9.46
C ALA A 44 -19.79 0.39 9.83
N PHE A 45 -19.31 -0.84 9.56
CA PHE A 45 -20.05 -2.08 9.86
C PHE A 45 -20.09 -2.42 11.36
N ILE A 46 -19.27 -1.78 12.18
CA ILE A 46 -19.23 -1.99 13.64
C ILE A 46 -19.53 -0.69 14.40
N HIS A 47 -20.03 0.34 13.71
CA HIS A 47 -20.31 1.63 14.31
C HIS A 47 -21.48 1.53 15.31
N PRO A 48 -21.44 2.20 16.47
CA PRO A 48 -22.51 2.14 17.48
C PRO A 48 -23.89 2.49 16.92
N ASN A 49 -23.98 3.47 16.03
CA ASN A 49 -25.24 3.84 15.37
C ASN A 49 -25.86 2.70 14.56
N LEU A 50 -25.05 1.77 14.03
CA LEU A 50 -25.54 0.60 13.29
C LEU A 50 -25.91 -0.55 14.25
N ALA A 51 -25.17 -0.69 15.36
CA ALA A 51 -25.43 -1.71 16.39
C ALA A 51 -26.80 -1.53 17.09
N GLN A 52 -27.32 -0.30 17.12
CA GLN A 52 -28.64 0.02 17.70
C GLN A 52 -29.81 -0.23 16.73
N VAL A 53 -29.53 -0.52 15.46
CA VAL A 53 -30.58 -0.76 14.45
C VAL A 53 -31.19 -2.15 14.67
N PRO A 54 -32.52 -2.27 14.85
CA PRO A 54 -33.19 -3.57 14.90
C PRO A 54 -32.89 -4.36 13.63
N ASN A 55 -32.54 -5.64 13.78
CA ASN A 55 -32.12 -6.51 12.67
C ASN A 55 -30.90 -6.00 11.89
N ASN A 56 -29.92 -5.37 12.57
CA ASN A 56 -28.66 -4.89 11.99
C ASN A 56 -28.15 -5.80 10.84
N PRO A 57 -28.11 -5.29 9.60
CA PRO A 57 -27.79 -6.12 8.44
C PRO A 57 -26.30 -6.43 8.30
N ALA A 58 -25.41 -5.80 9.08
CA ALA A 58 -23.95 -5.93 8.92
C ALA A 58 -23.50 -7.39 8.88
N GLY A 59 -23.86 -8.18 9.89
CA GLY A 59 -23.50 -9.60 9.96
C GLY A 59 -24.02 -10.45 8.79
N LYS A 60 -25.15 -10.07 8.18
CA LYS A 60 -25.71 -10.76 7.01
C LYS A 60 -25.07 -10.30 5.69
N LEU A 61 -24.62 -9.05 5.62
CA LEU A 61 -24.02 -8.47 4.43
C LEU A 61 -22.55 -8.88 4.27
N MET A 62 -21.83 -9.06 5.37
CA MET A 62 -20.38 -9.35 5.36
C MET A 62 -19.96 -10.59 4.56
N PRO A 63 -20.67 -11.73 4.66
CA PRO A 63 -20.36 -12.91 3.84
C PRO A 63 -20.42 -12.67 2.33
N HIS A 64 -21.21 -11.70 1.87
CA HIS A 64 -21.29 -11.33 0.45
C HIS A 64 -20.32 -10.19 0.10
N TYR A 65 -20.20 -9.20 0.98
CA TYR A 65 -19.36 -8.03 0.75
C TYR A 65 -17.86 -8.38 0.71
N MET A 66 -17.40 -9.25 1.61
CA MET A 66 -15.97 -9.57 1.73
C MET A 66 -15.39 -10.26 0.50
N PRO A 67 -15.98 -11.34 -0.06
CA PRO A 67 -15.47 -11.93 -1.30
C PRO A 67 -15.45 -10.92 -2.46
N THR A 68 -16.47 -10.05 -2.56
CA THR A 68 -16.55 -9.04 -3.63
C THR A 68 -15.44 -7.99 -3.55
N ILE A 69 -15.14 -7.47 -2.35
CA ILE A 69 -14.06 -6.48 -2.22
C ILE A 69 -12.69 -7.13 -2.40
N TRP A 70 -12.47 -8.34 -1.87
CA TRP A 70 -11.14 -8.97 -1.88
C TRP A 70 -10.76 -9.61 -3.21
N THR A 71 -11.73 -10.01 -4.04
CA THR A 71 -11.46 -10.43 -5.43
C THR A 71 -10.82 -9.32 -6.27
N ARG A 72 -11.13 -8.05 -5.98
CA ARG A 72 -10.55 -6.88 -6.66
C ARG A 72 -9.39 -6.25 -5.89
N GLY A 73 -9.46 -6.24 -4.56
CA GLY A 73 -8.44 -5.64 -3.69
C GLY A 73 -7.14 -6.44 -3.63
N THR A 74 -7.22 -7.78 -3.66
CA THR A 74 -6.03 -8.63 -3.53
C THR A 74 -5.03 -8.43 -4.69
N PRO A 75 -5.45 -8.43 -5.97
CA PRO A 75 -4.53 -8.13 -7.08
C PRO A 75 -3.86 -6.76 -6.94
N ALA A 76 -4.59 -5.72 -6.52
CA ALA A 76 -4.03 -4.38 -6.32
C ALA A 76 -2.90 -4.37 -5.27
N ILE A 77 -3.06 -5.11 -4.17
CA ILE A 77 -2.01 -5.27 -3.13
C ILE A 77 -0.82 -6.07 -3.67
N LEU A 78 -1.07 -7.17 -4.37
CA LEU A 78 -0.03 -8.04 -4.93
C LEU A 78 0.82 -7.35 -6.00
N ILE A 79 0.27 -6.35 -6.69
CA ILE A 79 1.01 -5.56 -7.68
C ILE A 79 1.70 -4.38 -7.00
N SER A 80 0.98 -3.62 -6.18
CA SER A 80 1.49 -2.35 -5.65
C SER A 80 2.68 -2.50 -4.72
N TYR A 81 2.62 -3.34 -3.68
CA TYR A 81 3.71 -3.43 -2.69
C TYR A 81 5.00 -4.02 -3.27
N PRO A 82 4.98 -5.11 -4.05
CA PRO A 82 6.17 -5.58 -4.77
C PRO A 82 6.63 -4.61 -5.85
N GLY A 83 5.71 -3.93 -6.53
CA GLY A 83 6.03 -2.89 -7.51
C GLY A 83 6.81 -1.73 -6.89
N VAL A 84 6.34 -1.19 -5.76
CA VAL A 84 7.05 -0.16 -4.99
C VAL A 84 8.41 -0.67 -4.55
N PHE A 85 8.50 -1.91 -4.06
CA PHE A 85 9.79 -2.51 -3.68
C PHE A 85 10.75 -2.54 -4.87
N ALA A 86 10.33 -3.07 -6.02
CA ALA A 86 11.16 -3.17 -7.21
C ALA A 86 11.64 -1.79 -7.71
N LEU A 87 10.74 -0.81 -7.78
CA LEU A 87 11.07 0.55 -8.22
C LEU A 87 12.00 1.24 -7.21
N ALA A 88 11.79 1.04 -5.91
CA ALA A 88 12.66 1.60 -4.88
C ALA A 88 14.06 0.96 -4.91
N MET A 89 14.15 -0.35 -5.16
CA MET A 89 15.42 -1.04 -5.37
C MET A 89 16.16 -0.51 -6.61
N ALA A 90 15.46 -0.23 -7.70
CA ALA A 90 16.05 0.38 -8.89
C ALA A 90 16.59 1.80 -8.66
N ASN A 91 15.94 2.58 -7.78
CA ASN A 91 16.42 3.92 -7.40
C ASN A 91 17.54 3.89 -6.34
N GLY A 92 17.63 2.82 -5.55
CA GLY A 92 18.64 2.65 -4.49
C GLY A 92 19.89 1.87 -4.90
N TYR A 93 19.81 1.04 -5.93
CA TYR A 93 20.87 0.16 -6.44
C TYR A 93 20.93 0.14 -7.98
N GLY A 94 22.06 -0.32 -8.52
CA GLY A 94 22.23 -0.54 -9.97
C GLY A 94 22.45 0.75 -10.78
N ALA A 95 22.11 0.68 -12.08
CA ALA A 95 22.42 1.74 -13.04
C ALA A 95 21.58 3.02 -12.88
N ALA A 96 20.38 2.92 -12.28
CA ALA A 96 19.48 4.05 -12.03
C ALA A 96 19.61 4.60 -10.59
N LYS A 97 20.60 4.11 -9.84
CA LYS A 97 20.85 4.51 -8.46
C LYS A 97 20.98 6.04 -8.34
N CYS A 98 20.39 6.58 -7.29
CA CYS A 98 20.55 7.99 -6.91
C CYS A 98 22.02 8.31 -6.63
N SER A 99 22.52 9.43 -7.16
CA SER A 99 23.89 9.90 -6.89
C SER A 99 24.11 10.16 -5.39
N SER A 100 23.07 10.59 -4.69
CA SER A 100 23.11 10.74 -3.24
C SER A 100 22.89 9.45 -2.50
N LEU A 101 23.82 9.21 -1.59
CA LEU A 101 23.76 8.08 -0.68
C LEU A 101 22.54 8.17 0.25
N LEU A 102 22.13 9.38 0.62
CA LEU A 102 20.94 9.58 1.47
C LEU A 102 19.68 9.19 0.70
N ALA A 103 19.46 9.75 -0.49
CA ALA A 103 18.31 9.40 -1.34
C ALA A 103 18.27 7.90 -1.63
N ALA A 104 19.41 7.30 -2.01
CA ALA A 104 19.51 5.88 -2.27
C ALA A 104 19.08 5.05 -1.04
N ARG A 105 19.60 5.36 0.16
CA ARG A 105 19.24 4.65 1.40
C ARG A 105 17.76 4.81 1.76
N LEU A 106 17.20 6.01 1.56
CA LEU A 106 15.79 6.28 1.82
C LEU A 106 14.87 5.49 0.86
N TYR A 107 15.21 5.40 -0.43
CA TYR A 107 14.49 4.51 -1.35
C TYR A 107 14.55 3.06 -0.85
N LEU A 108 15.73 2.54 -0.50
CA LEU A 108 15.87 1.16 -0.02
C LEU A 108 15.05 0.90 1.25
N ALA A 109 15.13 1.80 2.23
CA ALA A 109 14.32 1.71 3.45
C ALA A 109 12.82 1.73 3.12
N GLY A 110 12.38 2.64 2.25
CA GLY A 110 11.00 2.73 1.80
C GLY A 110 10.51 1.46 1.10
N GLY A 111 11.34 0.86 0.25
CA GLY A 111 11.06 -0.42 -0.39
C GLY A 111 10.94 -1.57 0.63
N LEU A 112 11.87 -1.66 1.58
CA LEU A 112 11.86 -2.68 2.62
C LEU A 112 10.63 -2.57 3.53
N PHE A 113 10.24 -1.35 3.92
CA PHE A 113 8.97 -1.14 4.60
C PHE A 113 7.81 -1.57 3.69
N SER A 114 7.76 -1.15 2.42
CA SER A 114 6.68 -1.56 1.50
C SER A 114 6.48 -3.08 1.45
N ILE A 115 7.53 -3.87 1.23
CA ILE A 115 7.39 -5.34 1.15
C ILE A 115 7.04 -5.98 2.50
N SER A 116 7.41 -5.34 3.62
CA SER A 116 7.05 -5.79 4.96
C SER A 116 5.54 -5.76 5.23
N HIS A 117 4.73 -5.17 4.34
CA HIS A 117 3.27 -5.28 4.37
C HIS A 117 2.81 -6.74 4.48
N PHE A 118 3.49 -7.64 3.77
CA PHE A 118 3.16 -9.06 3.72
C PHE A 118 3.43 -9.82 5.01
N TYR A 119 4.16 -9.24 5.99
CA TYR A 119 4.28 -9.81 7.33
C TYR A 119 2.91 -10.07 7.99
N TYR A 120 1.92 -9.22 7.67
CA TYR A 120 0.55 -9.36 8.17
C TYR A 120 -0.35 -10.26 7.31
N GLY A 121 0.18 -10.83 6.21
CA GLY A 121 -0.60 -11.48 5.16
C GLY A 121 -1.43 -12.67 5.64
N LEU A 122 -0.81 -13.62 6.36
CA LEU A 122 -1.52 -14.81 6.86
C LEU A 122 -2.63 -14.45 7.84
N ARG A 123 -2.34 -13.55 8.79
CA ARG A 123 -3.34 -13.06 9.75
C ARG A 123 -4.47 -12.30 9.07
N SER A 124 -4.14 -11.45 8.10
CA SER A 124 -5.13 -10.74 7.30
C SER A 124 -6.05 -11.72 6.59
N LYS A 125 -5.51 -12.73 5.91
CA LYS A 125 -6.30 -13.75 5.20
C LYS A 125 -7.22 -14.53 6.14
N ALA A 126 -6.72 -14.92 7.32
CA ALA A 126 -7.53 -15.63 8.32
C ALA A 126 -8.71 -14.78 8.79
N LEU A 127 -8.46 -13.50 9.11
CA LEU A 127 -9.51 -12.58 9.56
C LEU A 127 -10.51 -12.28 8.44
N THR A 128 -10.06 -12.01 7.20
CA THR A 128 -10.99 -11.74 6.08
C THR A 128 -11.85 -12.95 5.75
N SER A 129 -11.30 -14.17 5.88
CA SER A 129 -12.08 -15.41 5.75
C SER A 129 -13.14 -15.54 6.85
N ALA A 130 -12.80 -15.23 8.11
CA ALA A 130 -13.75 -15.28 9.22
C ALA A 130 -14.85 -14.21 9.13
N ILE A 131 -14.55 -13.03 8.58
CA ILE A 131 -15.56 -12.00 8.31
C ILE A 131 -16.49 -12.44 7.17
N GLY A 132 -15.96 -13.15 6.17
CA GLY A 132 -16.73 -13.64 5.02
C GLY A 132 -17.47 -14.96 5.22
N ASP A 133 -17.38 -15.58 6.39
CA ASP A 133 -17.94 -16.91 6.66
C ASP A 133 -19.47 -16.82 6.91
N PRO A 134 -20.31 -17.48 6.11
CA PRO A 134 -21.77 -17.46 6.27
C PRO A 134 -22.30 -18.40 7.36
N SER A 135 -21.45 -19.27 7.94
CA SER A 135 -21.90 -20.31 8.89
C SER A 135 -22.30 -19.78 10.27
N ASP A 136 -21.82 -18.59 10.65
CA ASP A 136 -22.06 -17.99 11.97
C ASP A 136 -22.05 -16.45 11.89
N PRO A 137 -23.10 -15.87 11.28
CA PRO A 137 -23.15 -14.44 10.99
C PRO A 137 -23.40 -13.60 12.26
N GLY A 138 -22.90 -12.35 12.27
CA GLY A 138 -23.17 -11.37 13.35
C GLY A 138 -21.97 -11.12 14.24
N ALA A 139 -22.10 -11.39 15.54
CA ALA A 139 -21.09 -11.00 16.55
C ALA A 139 -19.68 -11.53 16.26
N LYS A 140 -19.57 -12.74 15.68
CA LYS A 140 -18.28 -13.33 15.29
C LYS A 140 -17.63 -12.59 14.12
N ASN A 141 -18.40 -12.19 13.09
CA ASN A 141 -17.86 -11.37 12.01
C ASN A 141 -17.47 -9.98 12.54
N GLU A 142 -18.30 -9.36 13.37
CA GLU A 142 -18.02 -8.04 13.96
C GLU A 142 -16.73 -8.05 14.79
N ASN A 143 -16.52 -9.08 15.60
CA ASN A 143 -15.27 -9.25 16.35
C ASN A 143 -14.07 -9.46 15.42
N SER A 144 -14.26 -10.18 14.31
CA SER A 144 -13.23 -10.35 13.29
C SER A 144 -12.92 -9.04 12.55
N ILE A 145 -13.93 -8.19 12.29
CA ILE A 145 -13.76 -6.83 11.75
C ILE A 145 -12.94 -5.98 12.72
N LYS A 146 -13.29 -5.96 14.02
CA LYS A 146 -12.53 -5.22 15.04
C LYS A 146 -11.06 -5.65 15.08
N ALA A 147 -10.81 -6.96 15.07
CA ALA A 147 -9.46 -7.50 15.04
C ALA A 147 -8.70 -7.15 13.74
N TRP A 148 -9.39 -7.16 12.60
CA TRP A 148 -8.83 -6.77 11.31
C TRP A 148 -8.49 -5.29 11.26
N LEU A 149 -9.37 -4.40 11.73
CA LEU A 149 -9.15 -2.95 11.82
C LEU A 149 -7.94 -2.63 12.71
N ALA A 150 -7.86 -3.23 13.90
CA ALA A 150 -6.72 -3.03 14.79
C ALA A 150 -5.39 -3.47 14.14
N MET A 151 -5.41 -4.56 13.37
CA MET A 151 -4.25 -5.02 12.61
C MET A 151 -3.94 -4.09 11.42
N ASN A 152 -4.95 -3.65 10.66
CA ASN A 152 -4.78 -2.76 9.52
C ASN A 152 -4.21 -1.41 9.94
N PHE A 153 -4.72 -0.84 11.05
CA PHE A 153 -4.18 0.38 11.63
C PHE A 153 -2.70 0.22 12.02
N LYS A 154 -2.36 -0.86 12.74
CA LYS A 154 -0.96 -1.16 13.11
C LYS A 154 -0.06 -1.33 11.89
N ARG A 155 -0.51 -2.09 10.89
CA ARG A 155 0.22 -2.26 9.62
C ARG A 155 0.41 -0.92 8.91
N SER A 156 -0.63 -0.10 8.83
CA SER A 156 -0.56 1.22 8.21
C SER A 156 0.46 2.10 8.90
N LEU A 157 0.43 2.15 10.24
CA LEU A 157 1.31 2.99 11.04
C LEU A 157 2.78 2.51 11.04
N LEU A 158 3.01 1.21 11.13
CA LEU A 158 4.35 0.64 11.30
C LEU A 158 5.06 0.34 9.98
N VAL A 159 4.30 0.27 8.88
CA VAL A 159 4.82 -0.21 7.61
C VAL A 159 4.49 0.77 6.48
N ASN A 160 3.21 1.03 6.23
CA ASN A 160 2.81 1.82 5.06
C ASN A 160 3.23 3.29 5.19
N VAL A 161 3.03 3.91 6.36
CA VAL A 161 3.42 5.30 6.64
C VAL A 161 4.94 5.47 6.61
N PRO A 162 5.76 4.65 7.30
CA PRO A 162 7.21 4.71 7.18
C PRO A 162 7.71 4.49 5.75
N ALA A 163 7.12 3.56 5.00
CA ALA A 163 7.43 3.37 3.58
C ALA A 163 7.21 4.67 2.80
N TRP A 164 6.02 5.25 2.93
CA TRP A 164 5.64 6.48 2.24
C TRP A 164 6.55 7.67 2.61
N LEU A 165 6.81 7.88 3.90
CA LEU A 165 7.70 8.95 4.38
C LEU A 165 9.12 8.81 3.84
N CYS A 166 9.69 7.60 3.85
CA CYS A 166 11.01 7.35 3.29
C CYS A 166 11.05 7.65 1.79
N LEU A 167 10.03 7.21 1.05
CA LEU A 167 9.96 7.42 -0.40
C LEU A 167 9.78 8.90 -0.75
N VAL A 168 8.91 9.63 -0.03
CA VAL A 168 8.74 11.08 -0.22
C VAL A 168 10.05 11.81 0.07
N ALA A 169 10.71 11.51 1.19
CA ALA A 169 11.99 12.11 1.54
C ALA A 169 13.06 11.78 0.49
N ALA A 170 13.11 10.53 0.01
CA ALA A 170 14.02 10.13 -1.05
C ALA A 170 13.79 10.93 -2.34
N THR A 171 12.53 11.08 -2.77
CA THR A 171 12.15 11.86 -3.95
C THR A 171 12.42 13.36 -3.78
N VAL A 172 12.24 13.93 -2.59
CA VAL A 172 12.55 15.34 -2.33
C VAL A 172 14.06 15.58 -2.38
N VAL A 173 14.85 14.79 -1.64
CA VAL A 173 16.32 14.84 -1.68
C VAL A 173 16.78 14.68 -3.12
N ALA A 174 16.13 13.74 -3.81
CA ALA A 174 16.39 13.52 -5.20
C ALA A 174 16.23 14.79 -6.06
N VAL A 175 15.03 15.37 -6.09
CA VAL A 175 14.74 16.56 -6.89
C VAL A 175 15.70 17.70 -6.55
N LEU A 176 16.06 17.87 -5.27
CA LEU A 176 16.98 18.93 -4.82
C LEU A 176 18.42 18.75 -5.32
N GLU A 177 18.90 17.51 -5.42
CA GLU A 177 20.26 17.19 -5.89
C GLU A 177 20.35 17.00 -7.41
N GLY A 178 19.25 17.30 -8.11
CA GLY A 178 19.19 17.19 -9.56
C GLY A 178 19.02 15.75 -10.05
N ILE A 179 18.42 14.90 -9.21
CA ILE A 179 17.83 13.66 -9.69
C ILE A 179 16.33 13.81 -9.97
#